data_AF-A0A9E5RYP9-F1
#
_entry.id   AF-A0A9E5RYP9-F1
#
_cell.length_a   1.000
_cell.length_b   1.000
_cell.length_c   1.000
_cell.angle_alpha   90.00
_cell.angle_beta   90.00
_cell.angle_gamma   90.00
#
_symmetry.space_group_name_H-M   'P 1'
#
loop_
_entity.id
_entity.type
_entity.pdbx_description
1 polymer ?
#
loop_
_entity_poly.entity_id
_entity_poly.type
_entity_poly.pdbx_seq_one_letter_code
_entity_poly.pdbx_strand_id
1 'polypeptide(L)'
;MTYSSGTYRDANVKNEGAFSTGINNSNYQTFDFNDGITPGNSKVQYSFSNGAPSTTVNQKTGIISDKWAPAGVNAEVNISKYLAVFSDSNTIVEALGGKVFNYFGFDAGALSGGNTIEFFKSGTSIKKLTYEMMNSLATVSATQHGGQKNAFFEIFSESENDNFDKIVLSQVGGGGFETDNHTFRIGQGAYTASVPEPGVVLGLASVGGMLLRNRKKQKTA
;
A
#
# COMPACT_ATOMS: atom_id res chain seq x y z
N MET A 1 -2.95 -2.85 16.16
CA MET A 1 -4.16 -3.62 16.54
C MET A 1 -4.68 -4.35 15.32
N THR A 2 -5.15 -5.59 15.46
CA THR A 2 -5.96 -6.20 14.39
C THR A 2 -7.36 -5.60 14.45
N TYR A 3 -7.69 -4.71 13.50
CA TYR A 3 -9.07 -4.23 13.37
C TYR A 3 -9.92 -5.41 12.88
N SER A 4 -10.63 -6.05 13.79
CA SER A 4 -11.77 -6.89 13.41
C SER A 4 -12.77 -6.01 12.64
N SER A 5 -13.50 -6.63 11.70
CA SER A 5 -14.52 -5.96 10.88
C SER A 5 -15.36 -4.99 11.73
N GLY A 6 -15.31 -3.69 11.41
CA GLY A 6 -16.09 -2.66 12.10
C GLY A 6 -15.37 -1.88 13.22
N THR A 7 -14.04 -1.92 13.30
CA THR A 7 -13.31 -1.09 14.27
C THR A 7 -13.06 0.30 13.68
N TYR A 8 -13.61 1.31 14.34
CA TYR A 8 -13.87 2.67 13.84
C TYR A 8 -12.61 3.53 13.80
N ARG A 9 -12.18 4.04 12.63
CA ARG A 9 -11.34 5.26 12.61
C ARG A 9 -12.19 6.45 13.00
N ASP A 10 -11.80 7.15 14.05
CA ASP A 10 -12.34 8.48 14.34
C ASP A 10 -11.63 9.50 13.45
N ALA A 11 -12.40 10.17 12.59
CA ALA A 11 -11.89 11.21 11.68
C ALA A 11 -11.29 12.42 12.41
N ASN A 12 -11.46 12.52 13.74
CA ASN A 12 -10.84 13.55 14.56
C ASN A 12 -9.42 13.18 15.04
N VAL A 13 -8.95 11.96 14.81
CA VAL A 13 -7.59 11.53 15.14
C VAL A 13 -6.63 12.10 14.11
N LYS A 14 -5.80 13.06 14.55
CA LYS A 14 -4.84 13.81 13.71
C LYS A 14 -3.39 13.40 13.91
N ASN A 15 -3.14 12.44 14.79
CA ASN A 15 -1.81 12.02 15.21
C ASN A 15 -1.44 10.61 14.68
N GLU A 16 -2.13 10.18 13.62
CA GLU A 16 -1.99 8.92 12.89
C GLU A 16 -2.00 9.21 11.38
N GLY A 17 -1.66 8.21 10.55
CA GLY A 17 -1.67 8.33 9.10
C GLY A 17 -3.07 8.48 8.49
N ALA A 18 -3.11 8.67 7.17
CA ALA A 18 -4.34 8.60 6.40
C ALA A 18 -4.85 7.16 6.32
N PHE A 19 -6.17 6.95 6.26
CA PHE A 19 -6.76 5.62 6.09
C PHE A 19 -7.78 5.62 4.96
N SER A 20 -8.03 4.43 4.41
CA SER A 20 -9.09 4.19 3.42
C SER A 20 -10.46 4.63 3.96
N THR A 21 -11.29 5.20 3.09
CA THR A 21 -12.69 5.51 3.40
C THR A 21 -13.52 4.26 3.68
N GLY A 22 -13.06 3.09 3.21
CA GLY A 22 -13.70 1.79 3.41
C GLY A 22 -13.35 1.09 4.72
N ILE A 23 -12.49 1.66 5.58
CA ILE A 23 -11.94 1.01 6.78
C ILE A 23 -12.99 0.38 7.70
N ASN A 24 -14.16 1.00 7.83
CA ASN A 24 -15.22 0.55 8.74
C ASN A 24 -16.17 -0.49 8.10
N ASN A 25 -15.99 -0.82 6.82
CA ASN A 25 -16.84 -1.77 6.12
C ASN A 25 -16.35 -3.20 6.36
N SER A 26 -17.27 -4.10 6.71
CA SER A 26 -16.96 -5.49 7.10
C SER A 26 -16.30 -6.33 6.01
N ASN A 27 -16.37 -5.89 4.75
CA ASN A 27 -15.71 -6.55 3.63
C ASN A 27 -14.20 -6.26 3.56
N TYR A 28 -13.71 -5.30 4.34
CA TYR A 28 -12.30 -4.95 4.41
C TYR A 28 -11.62 -5.58 5.62
N GLN A 29 -10.31 -5.73 5.52
CA GLN A 29 -9.41 -6.06 6.61
C GLN A 29 -8.40 -4.91 6.68
N THR A 30 -8.42 -4.14 7.76
CA THR A 30 -7.46 -3.05 7.96
C THR A 30 -6.54 -3.39 9.11
N PHE A 31 -5.27 -3.06 8.93
CA PHE A 31 -4.24 -3.27 9.92
C PHE A 31 -3.41 -2.01 10.03
N ASP A 32 -3.22 -1.52 11.26
CA ASP A 32 -2.22 -0.51 11.59
C ASP A 32 -1.02 -1.17 12.28
N PHE A 33 -0.02 -0.35 12.59
CA PHE A 33 1.16 -0.77 13.34
C PHE A 33 1.26 -0.09 14.72
N ASN A 34 0.21 0.61 15.15
CA ASN A 34 0.19 1.51 16.31
C ASN A 34 0.56 0.82 17.64
N ASP A 35 0.26 -0.48 17.78
CA ASP A 35 0.63 -1.27 18.97
C ASP A 35 2.09 -1.77 18.95
N GLY A 36 2.77 -1.69 17.81
CA GLY A 36 4.14 -2.16 17.64
C GLY A 36 4.28 -3.65 17.39
N ILE A 37 3.17 -4.33 17.08
CA ILE A 37 3.13 -5.76 16.83
C ILE A 37 2.86 -5.99 15.34
N THR A 38 3.50 -7.00 14.76
CA THR A 38 3.20 -7.41 13.38
C THR A 38 1.74 -7.82 13.26
N PRO A 39 0.95 -7.13 12.42
CA PRO A 39 -0.46 -7.44 12.30
C PRO A 39 -0.69 -8.73 11.51
N GLY A 40 -1.89 -9.28 11.67
CA GLY A 40 -2.33 -10.44 10.91
C GLY A 40 -3.58 -11.09 11.49
N ASN A 41 -4.16 -12.00 10.73
CA ASN A 41 -5.26 -12.86 11.16
C ASN A 41 -5.36 -14.12 10.29
N SER A 42 -6.47 -14.86 10.37
CA SER A 42 -6.71 -16.08 9.58
C SER A 42 -6.92 -15.86 8.07
N LYS A 43 -6.91 -14.62 7.60
CA LYS A 43 -7.09 -14.24 6.19
C LYS A 43 -5.86 -13.55 5.60
N VAL A 44 -5.10 -12.82 6.41
CA VAL A 44 -3.93 -12.04 5.98
C VAL A 44 -2.76 -12.31 6.90
N GLN A 45 -1.60 -12.65 6.32
CA GLN A 45 -0.36 -12.90 7.05
C GLN A 45 0.71 -11.91 6.62
N TYR A 46 1.49 -11.45 7.60
CA TYR A 46 2.72 -10.71 7.37
C TYR A 46 3.92 -11.61 7.69
N SER A 47 4.96 -11.48 6.89
CA SER A 47 6.27 -12.07 7.14
C SER A 47 7.36 -11.13 6.63
N PHE A 48 8.61 -11.41 7.03
CA PHE A 48 9.76 -10.63 6.61
C PHE A 48 10.81 -11.58 6.05
N SER A 49 11.47 -11.19 4.96
CA SER A 49 12.41 -12.06 4.28
C SER A 49 13.65 -12.39 5.11
N ASN A 50 13.96 -11.59 6.13
CA ASN A 50 15.12 -11.76 6.99
C ASN A 50 14.74 -11.79 8.50
N GLY A 51 13.85 -12.70 8.88
CA GLY A 51 13.55 -12.99 10.28
C GLY A 51 12.48 -12.08 10.90
N ALA A 52 12.67 -11.70 12.16
CA ALA A 52 11.71 -10.86 12.89
C ALA A 52 11.95 -9.37 12.64
N PRO A 53 10.90 -8.53 12.65
CA PRO A 53 11.05 -7.09 12.46
C PRO A 53 11.75 -6.44 13.65
N SER A 54 12.50 -5.38 13.38
CA SER A 54 13.02 -4.49 14.43
C SER A 54 11.88 -3.73 15.11
N THR A 55 12.03 -3.44 16.41
CA THR A 55 11.15 -2.53 17.16
C THR A 55 11.87 -1.24 17.57
N THR A 56 13.04 -0.99 16.98
CA THR A 56 13.92 0.14 17.31
C THR A 56 14.38 0.85 16.05
N VAL A 57 14.58 2.16 16.13
CA VAL A 57 15.06 2.98 15.01
C VAL A 57 16.55 2.72 14.78
N ASN A 58 16.86 1.85 13.82
CA ASN A 58 18.23 1.42 13.52
C ASN A 58 18.46 1.11 12.04
N GLN A 59 17.63 1.67 11.15
CA GLN A 59 17.65 1.40 9.70
C GLN A 59 17.52 -0.09 9.36
N LYS A 60 16.77 -0.84 10.17
CA LYS A 60 16.37 -2.21 9.89
C LYS A 60 14.87 -2.27 9.71
N THR A 61 14.41 -3.12 8.80
CA THR A 61 12.99 -3.34 8.58
C THR A 61 12.29 -3.68 9.88
N GLY A 62 11.23 -2.94 10.20
CA GLY A 62 10.70 -2.92 11.54
C GLY A 62 9.40 -2.16 11.69
N ILE A 63 8.81 -2.30 12.88
CA ILE A 63 7.69 -1.49 13.32
C ILE A 63 8.24 -0.50 14.34
N ILE A 64 8.38 0.75 13.92
CA ILE A 64 9.13 1.77 14.65
C ILE A 64 8.30 3.04 14.78
N SER A 65 8.77 3.98 15.60
CA SER A 65 8.18 5.31 15.73
C SER A 65 9.31 6.33 15.74
N ASP A 66 9.26 7.24 14.79
CA ASP A 66 10.09 8.44 14.70
C ASP A 66 9.38 9.48 13.80
N LYS A 67 10.11 10.52 13.40
CA LYS A 67 9.56 11.62 12.61
C LYS A 67 9.15 11.25 11.17
N TRP A 68 9.44 10.04 10.68
CA TRP A 68 9.19 9.61 9.30
C TRP A 68 7.88 8.83 9.15
N ALA A 69 7.08 8.74 10.21
CA ALA A 69 5.75 8.15 10.16
C ALA A 69 4.88 8.84 9.08
N PRO A 70 4.18 8.10 8.20
CA PRO A 70 3.38 8.69 7.14
C PRO A 70 2.38 9.72 7.64
N ALA A 71 2.37 10.88 6.98
CA ALA A 71 1.56 12.02 7.40
C ALA A 71 0.09 11.84 6.99
N GLY A 72 -0.81 12.51 7.71
CA GLY A 72 -2.22 12.58 7.34
C GLY A 72 -2.47 13.30 6.01
N VAL A 73 -3.73 13.27 5.54
CA VAL A 73 -4.13 13.82 4.23
C VAL A 73 -3.91 15.34 4.08
N ASN A 74 -3.75 16.07 5.18
CA ASN A 74 -3.40 17.50 5.21
C ASN A 74 -1.99 17.75 5.76
N ALA A 75 -1.10 16.76 5.62
CA ALA A 75 0.25 16.77 6.19
C ALA A 75 0.28 16.84 7.73
N GLU A 76 -0.75 16.32 8.41
CA GLU A 76 -0.74 16.22 9.86
C GLU A 76 0.43 15.35 10.33
N VAL A 77 1.05 15.75 11.45
CA VAL A 77 2.17 14.99 12.02
C VAL A 77 1.64 13.72 12.67
N ASN A 78 2.04 12.60 12.10
CA ASN A 78 1.83 11.29 12.69
C ASN A 78 2.94 11.01 13.73
N ILE A 79 2.54 10.60 14.93
CA ILE A 79 3.47 10.23 16.03
C ILE A 79 3.31 8.76 16.44
N SER A 80 2.50 8.01 15.71
CA SER A 80 2.22 6.60 15.97
C SER A 80 3.42 5.72 15.57
N LYS A 81 3.23 4.40 15.68
CA LYS A 81 4.16 3.42 15.13
C LYS A 81 3.70 3.03 13.73
N TYR A 82 4.65 2.82 12.85
CA TYR A 82 4.44 2.50 11.44
C TYR A 82 5.42 1.42 11.00
N LEU A 83 5.14 0.78 9.86
CA LEU A 83 6.04 -0.15 9.21
C LEU A 83 7.10 0.63 8.43
N ALA A 84 8.37 0.41 8.74
CA ALA A 84 9.50 0.89 7.96
C ALA A 84 10.19 -0.29 7.29
N VAL A 85 10.28 -0.28 5.96
CA VAL A 85 11.01 -1.30 5.20
C VAL A 85 12.35 -0.73 4.74
N PHE A 86 13.44 -1.37 5.11
CA PHE A 86 14.81 -1.05 4.71
C PHE A 86 15.39 -2.17 3.84
N SER A 87 16.60 -1.95 3.32
CA SER A 87 17.25 -2.88 2.39
C SER A 87 17.71 -4.20 3.01
N ASP A 88 17.65 -4.35 4.33
CA ASP A 88 18.03 -5.57 5.05
C ASP A 88 16.94 -6.66 5.03
N SER A 89 15.68 -6.28 4.77
CA SER A 89 14.57 -7.22 4.66
C SER A 89 13.39 -6.63 3.90
N ASN A 90 12.76 -7.44 3.05
CA ASN A 90 11.45 -7.12 2.50
C ASN A 90 10.36 -7.43 3.52
N THR A 91 9.23 -6.73 3.41
CA THR A 91 7.97 -7.11 4.06
C THR A 91 7.08 -7.80 3.05
N ILE A 92 6.55 -8.96 3.42
CA ILE A 92 5.73 -9.81 2.58
C ILE A 92 4.35 -9.93 3.23
N VAL A 93 3.30 -9.67 2.46
CA VAL A 93 1.91 -9.82 2.90
C VAL A 93 1.20 -10.82 2.02
N GLU A 94 0.55 -11.82 2.61
CA GLU A 94 -0.08 -12.93 1.89
C GLU A 94 -1.55 -13.12 2.27
N ALA A 95 -2.38 -13.44 1.27
CA ALA A 95 -3.74 -13.93 1.47
C ALA A 95 -3.70 -15.42 1.83
N LEU A 96 -4.36 -15.80 2.92
CA LEU A 96 -4.35 -17.16 3.44
C LEU A 96 -5.50 -18.03 2.94
N GLY A 97 -5.24 -19.33 2.79
CA GLY A 97 -6.25 -20.35 2.50
C GLY A 97 -6.77 -20.30 1.05
N GLY A 98 -5.87 -20.06 0.08
CA GLY A 98 -6.22 -20.00 -1.35
C GLY A 98 -7.06 -18.80 -1.74
N LYS A 99 -7.12 -17.77 -0.88
CA LYS A 99 -7.83 -16.52 -1.14
C LYS A 99 -6.96 -15.58 -1.97
N VAL A 100 -7.59 -14.59 -2.56
CA VAL A 100 -6.92 -13.48 -3.26
C VAL A 100 -7.51 -12.16 -2.79
N PHE A 101 -6.72 -11.11 -2.97
CA PHE A 101 -7.11 -9.72 -2.83
C PHE A 101 -7.56 -9.17 -4.18
N ASN A 102 -8.54 -8.28 -4.15
CA ASN A 102 -8.88 -7.43 -5.30
C ASN A 102 -8.87 -5.93 -4.97
N TYR A 103 -8.38 -5.58 -3.79
CA TYR A 103 -8.11 -4.22 -3.36
C TYR A 103 -6.96 -4.21 -2.36
N PHE A 104 -6.10 -3.21 -2.47
CA PHE A 104 -5.11 -2.85 -1.47
C PHE A 104 -5.04 -1.33 -1.35
N GLY A 105 -5.24 -0.83 -0.13
CA GLY A 105 -5.05 0.57 0.23
C GLY A 105 -3.93 0.69 1.25
N PHE A 106 -3.08 1.70 1.14
CA PHE A 106 -2.05 1.95 2.15
C PHE A 106 -1.68 3.42 2.21
N ASP A 107 -1.37 3.89 3.42
CA ASP A 107 -0.75 5.20 3.60
C ASP A 107 0.76 5.06 3.52
N ALA A 108 1.38 5.79 2.61
CA ALA A 108 2.82 5.85 2.49
C ALA A 108 3.31 7.28 2.66
N GLY A 109 4.42 7.40 3.35
CA GLY A 109 5.03 8.67 3.66
C GLY A 109 6.52 8.67 3.44
N ALA A 110 7.10 9.86 3.57
CA ALA A 110 8.53 10.10 3.39
C ALA A 110 9.12 9.41 2.14
N LEU A 111 8.33 9.36 1.04
CA LEU A 111 8.66 8.57 -0.14
C LEU A 111 10.09 8.84 -0.58
N SER A 112 10.86 7.77 -0.76
CA SER A 112 12.28 7.83 -1.04
C SER A 112 12.67 6.95 -2.23
N GLY A 113 13.77 7.33 -2.89
CA GLY A 113 14.29 6.59 -4.03
C GLY A 113 14.53 5.12 -3.65
N GLY A 114 14.06 4.21 -4.49
CA GLY A 114 14.19 2.77 -4.27
C GLY A 114 12.99 2.09 -3.60
N ASN A 115 11.99 2.85 -3.12
CA ASN A 115 10.76 2.26 -2.61
C ASN A 115 10.07 1.49 -3.75
N THR A 116 9.70 0.23 -3.52
CA THR A 116 8.85 -0.51 -4.45
C THR A 116 7.84 -1.38 -3.74
N ILE A 117 6.67 -1.51 -4.38
CA ILE A 117 5.64 -2.48 -4.01
C ILE A 117 5.34 -3.36 -5.22
N GLU A 118 5.37 -4.66 -5.02
CA GLU A 118 5.17 -5.65 -6.08
C GLU A 118 4.07 -6.63 -5.69
N PHE A 119 3.15 -6.86 -6.63
CA PHE A 119 1.97 -7.69 -6.46
C PHE A 119 2.16 -8.98 -7.23
N PHE A 120 1.79 -10.11 -6.63
CA PHE A 120 1.94 -11.43 -7.20
C PHE A 120 0.63 -12.19 -7.18
N LYS A 121 0.47 -13.08 -8.16
CA LYS A 121 -0.58 -14.10 -8.22
C LYS A 121 0.06 -15.43 -8.56
N SER A 122 -0.13 -16.44 -7.71
CA SER A 122 0.43 -17.79 -7.87
C SER A 122 1.93 -17.79 -8.19
N GLY A 123 2.68 -16.92 -7.49
CA GLY A 123 4.13 -16.76 -7.67
C GLY A 123 4.57 -15.92 -8.88
N THR A 124 3.66 -15.46 -9.74
CA THR A 124 3.96 -14.58 -10.87
C THR A 124 3.75 -13.11 -10.48
N SER A 125 4.72 -12.24 -10.77
CA SER A 125 4.55 -10.79 -10.61
C SER A 125 3.54 -10.27 -11.64
N ILE A 126 2.50 -9.60 -11.17
CA ILE A 126 1.42 -9.04 -12.01
C ILE A 126 1.48 -7.51 -12.10
N LYS A 127 2.07 -6.85 -11.10
CA LYS A 127 2.22 -5.40 -11.07
C LYS A 127 3.37 -4.99 -10.15
N LYS A 128 4.05 -3.91 -10.51
CA LYS A 128 5.03 -3.24 -9.66
C LYS A 128 4.78 -1.74 -9.69
N LEU A 129 4.75 -1.10 -8.52
CA LEU A 129 4.81 0.35 -8.39
C LEU A 129 6.18 0.72 -7.85
N THR A 130 6.82 1.69 -8.50
CA THR A 130 8.12 2.23 -8.08
C THR A 130 7.93 3.56 -7.37
N TYR A 131 8.98 4.00 -6.67
CA TYR A 131 9.07 5.34 -6.11
C TYR A 131 8.63 6.42 -7.12
N GLU A 132 9.15 6.41 -8.35
CA GLU A 132 8.80 7.45 -9.33
C GLU A 132 7.30 7.48 -9.66
N MET A 133 6.67 6.30 -9.77
CA MET A 133 5.23 6.20 -10.01
C MET A 133 4.44 6.74 -8.81
N MET A 134 4.76 6.29 -7.60
CA MET A 134 4.09 6.71 -6.37
C MET A 134 4.30 8.22 -6.11
N ASN A 135 5.53 8.71 -6.25
CA ASN A 135 5.90 10.09 -6.04
C ASN A 135 5.26 11.04 -7.07
N SER A 136 5.03 10.60 -8.31
CA SER A 136 4.31 11.39 -9.31
C SER A 136 2.84 11.62 -8.96
N LEU A 137 2.25 10.69 -8.22
CA LEU A 137 0.84 10.68 -7.83
C LEU A 137 0.58 11.26 -6.44
N ALA A 138 1.60 11.24 -5.58
CA ALA A 138 1.51 11.78 -4.24
C ALA A 138 1.33 13.31 -4.27
N THR A 139 0.35 13.78 -3.51
CA THR A 139 -0.08 15.19 -3.46
C THR A 139 0.28 15.88 -2.15
N VAL A 140 0.54 15.13 -1.08
CA VAL A 140 0.86 15.67 0.24
C VAL A 140 2.37 15.80 0.40
N SER A 141 2.85 16.98 0.74
CA SER A 141 4.26 17.21 1.11
C SER A 141 4.32 17.61 2.58
N ALA A 142 5.12 16.89 3.36
CA ALA A 142 5.21 17.07 4.80
C ALA A 142 6.54 17.73 5.19
N THR A 143 6.47 18.84 5.94
CA THR A 143 7.66 19.62 6.29
C THR A 143 8.58 18.88 7.25
N GLN A 144 8.02 18.05 8.15
CA GLN A 144 8.80 17.19 9.06
C GLN A 144 9.65 16.15 8.31
N HIS A 145 9.24 15.79 7.08
CA HIS A 145 9.98 14.90 6.18
C HIS A 145 10.90 15.66 5.21
N GLY A 146 11.20 16.94 5.46
CA GLY A 146 12.02 17.75 4.56
C GLY A 146 11.39 17.99 3.19
N GLY A 147 10.05 17.94 3.10
CA GLY A 147 9.30 18.12 1.86
C GLY A 147 9.09 16.85 1.04
N GLN A 148 9.56 15.69 1.52
CA GLN A 148 9.23 14.41 0.89
C GLN A 148 7.72 14.17 0.86
N LYS A 149 7.28 13.45 -0.17
CA LYS A 149 5.87 13.25 -0.45
C LYS A 149 5.26 12.10 0.33
N ASN A 150 3.95 12.21 0.54
CA ASN A 150 3.09 11.26 1.23
C ASN A 150 1.79 11.13 0.43
N ALA A 151 1.15 9.98 0.50
CA ALA A 151 -0.21 9.79 0.01
C ALA A 151 -0.80 8.49 0.52
N PHE A 152 -2.13 8.50 0.64
CA PHE A 152 -2.90 7.27 0.66
C PHE A 152 -3.08 6.76 -0.77
N PHE A 153 -2.54 5.58 -1.05
CA PHE A 153 -2.64 4.92 -2.34
C PHE A 153 -3.73 3.86 -2.31
N GLU A 154 -4.58 3.85 -3.33
CA GLU A 154 -5.62 2.84 -3.50
C GLU A 154 -5.45 2.09 -4.80
N ILE A 155 -5.35 0.77 -4.70
CA ILE A 155 -5.12 -0.14 -5.80
C ILE A 155 -6.36 -1.01 -5.97
N PHE A 156 -7.00 -0.90 -7.13
CA PHE A 156 -8.24 -1.60 -7.46
C PHE A 156 -8.00 -2.61 -8.57
N SER A 157 -8.47 -3.84 -8.37
CA SER A 157 -8.53 -4.83 -9.45
C SER A 157 -9.59 -4.45 -10.48
N GLU A 158 -9.23 -4.49 -11.75
CA GLU A 158 -10.12 -4.27 -12.90
C GLU A 158 -10.67 -5.60 -13.46
N SER A 159 -10.11 -6.74 -13.08
CA SER A 159 -10.49 -8.07 -13.57
C SER A 159 -10.10 -9.19 -12.60
N GLU A 160 -10.22 -10.46 -13.01
CA GLU A 160 -9.61 -11.57 -12.26
C GLU A 160 -8.11 -11.68 -12.48
N ASN A 161 -7.59 -11.19 -13.59
CA ASN A 161 -6.18 -11.37 -13.99
C ASN A 161 -5.21 -10.55 -13.13
N ASP A 162 -5.71 -9.48 -12.52
CA ASP A 162 -4.97 -8.56 -11.67
C ASP A 162 -5.33 -8.69 -10.17
N ASN A 163 -6.13 -9.70 -9.81
CA ASN A 163 -6.21 -10.14 -8.41
C ASN A 163 -4.84 -10.67 -7.97
N PHE A 164 -4.47 -10.48 -6.70
CA PHE A 164 -3.17 -10.87 -6.15
C PHE A 164 -3.32 -11.65 -4.85
N ASP A 165 -2.42 -12.59 -4.58
CA ASP A 165 -2.34 -13.35 -3.33
C ASP A 165 -1.17 -12.93 -2.46
N LYS A 166 -0.21 -12.18 -3.01
CA LYS A 166 0.96 -11.72 -2.29
C LYS A 166 1.37 -10.31 -2.69
N ILE A 167 1.78 -9.53 -1.70
CA ILE A 167 2.36 -8.20 -1.85
C ILE A 167 3.76 -8.24 -1.24
N VAL A 168 4.74 -7.64 -1.92
CA VAL A 168 6.09 -7.47 -1.42
C VAL A 168 6.42 -5.99 -1.40
N LEU A 169 6.65 -5.45 -0.21
CA LEU A 169 7.21 -4.11 -0.01
C LEU A 169 8.73 -4.27 0.15
N SER A 170 9.47 -3.45 -0.58
CA SER A 170 10.94 -3.48 -0.55
C SER A 170 11.54 -2.09 -0.70
N GLN A 171 12.75 -1.97 -0.20
CA GLN A 171 13.57 -0.77 -0.33
C GLN A 171 14.95 -1.14 -0.88
N VAL A 172 15.42 -0.40 -1.87
CA VAL A 172 16.77 -0.55 -2.43
C VAL A 172 17.53 0.76 -2.30
N GLY A 173 18.75 0.72 -1.77
CA GLY A 173 19.57 1.91 -1.56
C GLY A 173 19.38 2.51 -0.16
N GLY A 174 19.43 3.83 -0.05
CA GLY A 174 19.30 4.56 1.22
C GLY A 174 17.87 5.00 1.51
N GLY A 175 17.56 5.26 2.79
CA GLY A 175 16.20 5.59 3.26
C GLY A 175 15.37 4.35 3.60
N GLY A 176 14.13 4.58 4.06
CA GLY A 176 13.13 3.54 4.28
C GLY A 176 11.97 3.65 3.29
N PHE A 177 11.10 2.64 3.30
CA PHE A 177 9.76 2.71 2.76
C PHE A 177 8.79 2.63 3.93
N GLU A 178 8.21 3.77 4.28
CA GLU A 178 7.38 3.97 5.45
C GLU A 178 5.88 3.86 5.12
N THR A 179 5.17 2.94 5.79
CA THR A 179 3.71 2.78 5.66
C THR A 179 3.01 2.69 7.03
N ASP A 180 1.89 3.38 7.19
CA ASP A 180 1.21 3.52 8.51
C ASP A 180 0.12 2.48 8.73
N ASN A 181 -0.66 2.19 7.69
CA ASN A 181 -1.73 1.21 7.74
C ASN A 181 -2.00 0.65 6.36
N HIS A 182 -2.50 -0.58 6.35
CA HIS A 182 -2.78 -1.37 5.18
C HIS A 182 -4.24 -1.87 5.23
N THR A 183 -4.99 -1.66 4.15
CA THR A 183 -6.38 -2.09 4.00
C THR A 183 -6.51 -3.05 2.83
N PHE A 184 -7.17 -4.17 3.04
CA PHE A 184 -7.34 -5.24 2.06
C PHE A 184 -8.81 -5.53 1.84
N ARG A 185 -9.19 -5.91 0.62
CA ARG A 185 -10.44 -6.62 0.37
C ARG A 185 -10.14 -8.01 -0.14
N ILE A 186 -10.60 -9.02 0.58
CA ILE A 186 -10.59 -10.40 0.12
C ILE A 186 -11.73 -10.57 -0.87
N GLY A 187 -11.43 -10.83 -2.13
CA GLY A 187 -12.41 -10.89 -3.20
C GLY A 187 -11.79 -11.27 -4.53
N GLN A 188 -12.62 -11.82 -5.42
CA GLN A 188 -12.23 -12.20 -6.78
C GLN A 188 -12.86 -11.25 -7.81
N GLY A 189 -12.20 -11.15 -8.97
CA GLY A 189 -12.64 -10.32 -10.09
C GLY A 189 -12.42 -8.83 -9.84
N ALA A 190 -13.06 -8.03 -10.70
CA ALA A 190 -13.04 -6.59 -10.60
C ALA A 190 -13.54 -6.12 -9.22
N TYR A 191 -12.96 -5.05 -8.72
CA TYR A 191 -13.47 -4.35 -7.56
C TYR A 191 -14.77 -3.62 -7.93
N THR A 192 -15.83 -3.87 -7.17
CA THR A 192 -17.20 -3.40 -7.50
C THR A 192 -17.88 -2.64 -6.35
N ALA A 193 -17.19 -2.36 -5.24
CA ALA A 193 -17.80 -1.60 -4.15
C ALA A 193 -17.85 -0.10 -4.48
N SER A 194 -18.94 0.57 -4.12
CA SER A 194 -19.08 2.02 -4.25
C SER A 194 -18.14 2.72 -3.27
N VAL A 195 -17.08 3.36 -3.79
CA VAL A 195 -16.16 4.18 -2.99
C VAL A 195 -16.74 5.59 -2.88
N PRO A 196 -16.97 6.14 -1.68
CA PRO A 196 -17.11 7.58 -1.51
C PRO A 196 -15.72 8.22 -1.69
N GLU A 197 -15.51 8.99 -2.76
CA GLU A 197 -14.24 9.73 -2.98
C GLU A 197 -13.99 10.74 -1.84
N PRO A 198 -12.78 10.82 -1.26
CA PRO A 198 -11.60 11.33 -1.97
C PRO A 198 -10.28 10.59 -1.67
N GLY A 199 -9.68 9.97 -2.69
CA GLY A 199 -8.35 9.33 -2.65
C GLY A 199 -7.68 9.35 -4.02
N VAL A 200 -6.36 9.14 -4.09
CA VAL A 200 -5.64 9.00 -5.37
C VAL A 200 -5.87 7.58 -5.89
N VAL A 201 -6.70 7.47 -6.93
CA VAL A 201 -7.10 6.19 -7.54
C VAL A 201 -6.03 5.70 -8.50
N LEU A 202 -5.42 4.55 -8.21
CA LEU A 202 -4.58 3.80 -9.14
C LEU A 202 -5.34 2.60 -9.70
N GLY A 203 -5.81 2.72 -10.94
CA GLY A 203 -6.33 1.58 -11.71
C GLY A 203 -5.21 0.61 -12.08
N LEU A 204 -5.43 -0.69 -11.89
CA LEU A 204 -4.52 -1.76 -12.27
C LEU A 204 -4.56 -2.04 -13.78
N ALA A 205 -4.34 -1.02 -14.62
CA ALA A 205 -4.21 -1.24 -16.05
C ALA A 205 -2.91 -2.04 -16.35
N SER A 206 -3.06 -3.15 -17.07
CA SER A 206 -1.97 -3.96 -17.61
C SER A 206 -1.26 -3.21 -18.75
N VAL A 207 0.01 -2.84 -18.57
CA VAL A 207 0.86 -2.41 -19.69
C VAL A 207 1.37 -3.67 -20.37
N GLY A 208 0.59 -4.21 -21.31
CA GLY A 208 0.93 -5.42 -22.04
C GLY A 208 0.21 -5.51 -23.40
N GLY A 209 0.87 -5.01 -24.45
CA GLY A 209 0.58 -5.40 -25.84
C GLY A 209 -0.32 -4.50 -26.67
N MET A 210 0.15 -3.31 -27.04
CA MET A 210 -0.34 -2.65 -28.27
C MET A 210 0.82 -2.44 -29.24
N LEU A 211 1.19 -3.53 -29.93
CA LEU A 211 1.93 -3.40 -31.18
C LEU A 211 1.03 -2.70 -32.20
N LEU A 212 1.55 -1.60 -32.72
CA LEU A 212 1.00 -0.72 -33.74
C LEU A 212 0.37 -1.50 -34.90
N ARG A 213 -0.98 -1.51 -34.99
CA ARG A 213 -1.68 -1.83 -36.24
C ARG A 213 -2.10 -0.53 -36.92
N ASN A 214 -1.17 0.05 -37.68
CA ASN A 214 -1.46 1.16 -38.59
C ASN A 214 -2.51 0.73 -39.63
N ARG A 215 -3.77 1.09 -39.40
CA ARG A 215 -4.81 1.14 -40.44
C ARG A 215 -4.82 2.54 -41.05
N LYS A 216 -4.00 2.77 -42.07
CA LYS A 216 -4.29 3.85 -43.02
C LYS A 216 -5.41 3.37 -43.94
N LYS A 217 -6.63 3.86 -43.68
CA LYS A 217 -7.67 3.97 -44.71
C LYS A 217 -7.56 5.39 -45.27
N GLN A 218 -7.32 5.53 -46.56
CA GLN A 218 -7.75 6.71 -47.31
C GLN A 218 -8.74 6.26 -48.38
N LYS A 219 -9.81 7.04 -48.49
CA LYS A 219 -10.99 6.82 -49.32
C LYS A 219 -10.71 7.11 -50.80
N THR A 220 -11.53 6.47 -51.62
CA THR A 220 -11.79 6.64 -53.04
C THR A 220 -11.91 8.09 -53.52
N ALA A 221 -11.36 8.36 -54.70
CA ALA A 221 -12.00 9.08 -55.79
C ALA A 221 -11.82 8.23 -57.06
#